data_AF-A0A1I1AES8-F1
#
_entry.id   AF-A0A1I1AES8-F1
#
_cell.length_a   1.000
_cell.length_b   1.000
_cell.length_c   1.000
_cell.angle_alpha   90.00
_cell.angle_beta   90.00
_cell.angle_gamma   90.00
#
_symmetry.space_group_name_H-M   'P 1'
#
loop_
_entity.id
_entity.type
_entity.pdbx_description
1 polymer ?
#
loop_
_entity_poly.entity_id
_entity_poly.type
_entity_poly.pdbx_seq_one_letter_code
_entity_poly.pdbx_strand_id
1 'polypeptide(L)'
;MTTRHQPPPLVHPQAVPARERGQRSQGRPLRTVAAAASVRAVPRFTTAVLPETAPVPVPTGSHPAVSMPSTTAACPPEPSRETQADAELPVLRIVCWQLALVLGFVAIGRPWPVALALGVAATALLAVTAVRLRGSWASTLLRRWLRLLLPNRRRDLTDARAPAALLELLAPGTRISTGTAELAGSPCGVLSRDSELLAILRPVRAGADEFARAALSGSLLPDPDQALPVLRLQLVLHRGPQGPAVRAWLAVRALRQVDVADDTELRTALSNTIRRMRRRLRNHGLEAAVLAEQDMLATLTALTHVGPGRGAIREDWSFWRTGPVAQVGLRLSGPTPGRDRVRLVGNLLAAVPGVAFTAALVPGEPGLVLRLASTSEAVVNAAALRLTGLGPALDMRIDRLDGLHGPATAATLPIGGNPL
;
A
#
# COMPACT_ATOMS: atom_id res chain seq x y z
N MET A 1 -51.49 -56.78 -51.92
CA MET A 1 -50.43 -57.70 -51.48
C MET A 1 -49.43 -56.92 -50.66
N THR A 2 -49.48 -57.16 -49.36
CA THR A 2 -48.83 -56.43 -48.27
C THR A 2 -47.48 -57.08 -47.96
N THR A 3 -46.38 -56.36 -48.07
CA THR A 3 -45.08 -56.76 -47.53
C THR A 3 -44.63 -55.72 -46.50
N ARG A 4 -44.77 -56.10 -45.22
CA ARG A 4 -44.32 -55.34 -44.06
C ARG A 4 -42.79 -55.35 -43.99
N HIS A 5 -42.21 -54.16 -43.91
CA HIS A 5 -40.81 -53.95 -43.54
C HIS A 5 -40.62 -54.23 -42.05
N GLN A 6 -39.74 -55.17 -41.72
CA GLN A 6 -39.34 -55.51 -40.36
C GLN A 6 -37.99 -54.81 -40.05
N PRO A 7 -37.89 -53.99 -38.98
CA PRO A 7 -36.62 -53.38 -38.59
C PRO A 7 -35.74 -54.37 -37.77
N PRO A 8 -34.40 -54.23 -37.83
CA PRO A 8 -33.46 -55.12 -37.15
C PRO A 8 -33.42 -54.91 -35.63
N PRO A 9 -33.05 -55.95 -34.85
CA PRO A 9 -33.09 -55.92 -33.40
C PRO A 9 -31.94 -55.11 -32.76
N LEU A 10 -32.28 -54.47 -31.64
CA LEU A 10 -31.40 -53.75 -30.73
C LEU A 10 -30.43 -54.71 -30.02
N VAL A 11 -29.13 -54.44 -30.14
CA VAL A 11 -28.07 -55.13 -29.41
C VAL A 11 -27.88 -54.45 -28.04
N HIS A 12 -28.21 -55.16 -26.96
CA HIS A 12 -27.84 -54.78 -25.61
C HIS A 12 -26.36 -55.06 -25.34
N PRO A 13 -25.57 -54.09 -24.82
CA PRO A 13 -24.21 -54.35 -24.39
C PRO A 13 -24.20 -55.17 -23.09
N GLN A 14 -23.55 -56.34 -23.15
CA GLN A 14 -23.27 -57.21 -22.01
C GLN A 14 -22.36 -56.53 -20.99
N ALA A 15 -22.72 -56.66 -19.72
CA ALA A 15 -21.90 -56.32 -18.57
C ALA A 15 -20.69 -57.28 -18.47
N VAL A 16 -19.49 -56.72 -18.43
CA VAL A 16 -18.24 -57.45 -18.14
C VAL A 16 -17.90 -57.29 -16.65
N PRO A 17 -17.67 -58.37 -15.90
CA PRO A 17 -17.39 -58.31 -14.47
C PRO A 17 -15.98 -57.82 -14.15
N ALA A 18 -15.90 -57.15 -13.00
CA ALA A 18 -14.69 -56.61 -12.37
C ALA A 18 -13.59 -57.67 -12.20
N ARG A 19 -12.39 -57.34 -12.68
CA ARG A 19 -11.14 -57.99 -12.28
C ARG A 19 -10.30 -57.01 -11.48
N GLU A 20 -10.19 -57.31 -10.20
CA GLU A 20 -9.10 -56.89 -9.34
C GLU A 20 -7.77 -57.36 -9.94
N ARG A 21 -6.81 -56.43 -10.06
CA ARG A 21 -5.36 -56.71 -9.89
C ARG A 21 -4.65 -55.38 -9.69
N GLY A 22 -3.93 -55.32 -8.57
CA GLY A 22 -3.31 -54.11 -8.07
C GLY A 22 -2.08 -53.66 -8.86
N GLN A 23 -1.79 -52.37 -8.70
CA GLN A 23 -0.45 -51.84 -8.77
C GLN A 23 -0.41 -50.61 -7.86
N ARG A 24 -0.03 -50.84 -6.60
CA ARG A 24 0.41 -49.78 -5.69
C ARG A 24 1.77 -49.31 -6.20
N SER A 25 1.77 -48.25 -7.01
CA SER A 25 2.96 -47.47 -7.29
C SER A 25 3.38 -46.75 -6.01
N GLN A 26 4.54 -47.13 -5.49
CA GLN A 26 5.23 -46.44 -4.42
C GLN A 26 5.67 -45.06 -4.92
N GLY A 27 4.89 -44.04 -4.59
CA GLY A 27 5.27 -42.64 -4.74
C GLY A 27 6.36 -42.28 -3.73
N ARG A 28 7.58 -42.19 -4.24
CA ARG A 28 8.80 -41.72 -3.57
C ARG A 28 8.55 -40.33 -2.93
N PRO A 29 8.84 -40.13 -1.64
CA PRO A 29 8.62 -38.84 -0.97
C PRO A 29 9.64 -37.81 -1.47
N LEU A 30 9.13 -36.69 -1.98
CA LEU A 30 9.95 -35.51 -2.28
C LEU A 30 10.38 -34.87 -0.95
N ARG A 31 11.70 -34.90 -0.73
CA ARG A 31 12.41 -34.27 0.38
C ARG A 31 12.06 -32.79 0.48
N THR A 32 11.38 -32.44 1.56
CA THR A 32 11.38 -31.10 2.15
C THR A 32 12.80 -30.79 2.62
N VAL A 33 13.42 -29.77 2.03
CA VAL A 33 14.68 -29.20 2.50
C VAL A 33 14.37 -28.38 3.76
N ALA A 34 14.42 -29.04 4.91
CA ALA A 34 14.54 -28.40 6.21
C ALA A 34 16.02 -28.00 6.37
N ALA A 35 16.31 -26.71 6.19
CA ALA A 35 17.63 -26.17 6.50
C ALA A 35 17.74 -25.97 8.02
N ALA A 36 18.74 -26.65 8.58
CA ALA A 36 19.02 -26.78 10.00
C ALA A 36 19.33 -25.44 10.68
N ALA A 37 18.67 -25.21 11.82
CA ALA A 37 19.04 -24.19 12.79
C ALA A 37 20.30 -24.66 13.54
N SER A 38 21.43 -24.02 13.26
CA SER A 38 22.63 -24.13 14.08
C SER A 38 22.51 -23.14 15.24
N VAL A 39 22.23 -23.67 16.44
CA VAL A 39 22.30 -22.93 17.70
C VAL A 39 23.77 -22.61 17.96
N ARG A 40 24.17 -21.34 17.81
CA ARG A 40 25.48 -20.85 18.22
C ARG A 40 25.32 -20.02 19.48
N ALA A 41 26.08 -20.41 20.51
CA ALA A 41 26.07 -19.84 21.84
C ALA A 41 26.33 -18.32 21.85
N VAL A 42 25.60 -17.64 22.74
CA VAL A 42 25.70 -16.20 23.04
C VAL A 42 26.93 -15.97 23.92
N PRO A 43 27.93 -15.16 23.53
CA PRO A 43 28.93 -14.70 24.47
C PRO A 43 28.34 -13.61 25.39
N ARG A 44 28.56 -13.80 26.69
CA ARG A 44 28.29 -12.79 27.74
C ARG A 44 29.24 -11.61 27.53
N PHE A 45 28.69 -10.40 27.42
CA PHE A 45 29.48 -9.16 27.44
C PHE A 45 29.77 -8.77 28.88
N THR A 46 31.07 -8.71 29.19
CA THR A 46 31.63 -8.18 30.43
C THR A 46 31.52 -6.65 30.42
N THR A 47 30.98 -6.08 31.50
CA THR A 47 30.89 -4.64 31.73
C THR A 47 32.30 -4.07 31.92
N ALA A 48 32.79 -3.30 30.95
CA ALA A 48 34.03 -2.54 31.07
C ALA A 48 33.73 -1.16 31.67
N VAL A 49 34.38 -0.89 32.80
CA VAL A 49 34.38 0.38 33.54
C VAL A 49 35.07 1.46 32.71
N LEU A 50 34.41 2.61 32.52
CA LEU A 50 35.00 3.79 31.90
C LEU A 50 35.83 4.57 32.94
N PRO A 51 37.07 4.99 32.64
CA PRO A 51 37.82 5.89 33.49
C PRO A 51 37.36 7.34 33.33
N GLU A 52 37.22 7.98 34.48
CA GLU A 52 36.97 9.39 34.74
C GLU A 52 38.06 10.27 34.09
N THR A 53 37.64 11.25 33.27
CA THR A 53 38.56 12.22 32.64
C THR A 53 38.25 13.62 33.14
N ALA A 54 39.26 14.24 33.73
CA ALA A 54 39.29 15.57 34.34
C ALA A 54 39.08 16.72 33.33
N PRO A 55 38.67 17.93 33.79
CA PRO A 55 38.29 19.04 32.93
C PRO A 55 39.48 19.83 32.36
N VAL A 56 39.35 20.24 31.10
CA VAL A 56 40.29 21.13 30.38
C VAL A 56 39.76 22.57 30.41
N PRO A 57 40.62 23.60 30.61
CA PRO A 57 40.22 24.99 30.81
C PRO A 57 39.80 25.73 29.52
N VAL A 58 38.91 26.70 29.72
CA VAL A 58 38.30 27.60 28.73
C VAL A 58 39.29 28.72 28.33
N PRO A 59 39.53 28.97 27.03
CA PRO A 59 40.12 30.22 26.58
C PRO A 59 39.03 31.25 26.22
N THR A 60 39.14 32.40 26.88
CA THR A 60 38.39 33.64 26.62
C THR A 60 38.81 34.23 25.27
N GLY A 61 37.91 34.21 24.28
CA GLY A 61 38.10 34.80 22.96
C GLY A 61 37.12 35.95 22.74
N SER A 62 37.69 37.13 22.49
CA SER A 62 37.06 38.42 22.20
C SER A 62 36.19 38.41 20.93
N HIS A 63 34.95 38.90 21.05
CA HIS A 63 34.03 39.15 19.94
C HIS A 63 34.31 40.51 19.28
N PRO A 64 34.58 40.58 17.97
CA PRO A 64 34.32 41.79 17.19
C PRO A 64 32.85 41.83 16.72
N ALA A 65 32.32 43.05 16.70
CA ALA A 65 30.94 43.39 16.37
C ALA A 65 30.50 42.89 14.98
N VAL A 66 29.42 42.12 14.96
CA VAL A 66 28.72 41.71 13.73
C VAL A 66 27.65 42.76 13.42
N SER A 67 27.82 43.40 12.27
CA SER A 67 26.84 44.29 11.64
C SER A 67 25.53 43.56 11.38
N MET A 68 24.43 44.14 11.84
CA MET A 68 23.06 43.67 11.63
C MET A 68 22.63 43.83 10.17
N PRO A 69 22.24 42.78 9.44
CA PRO A 69 21.35 42.91 8.30
C PRO A 69 19.91 42.99 8.79
N SER A 70 19.16 43.95 8.26
CA SER A 70 17.75 44.21 8.52
C SER A 70 16.89 42.96 8.30
N THR A 71 16.43 42.35 9.40
CA THR A 71 15.40 41.32 9.38
C THR A 71 14.09 41.94 8.93
N THR A 72 13.79 41.80 7.64
CA THR A 72 12.41 41.87 7.16
C THR A 72 11.68 40.72 7.83
N ALA A 73 10.77 41.03 8.75
CA ALA A 73 9.96 40.06 9.47
C ALA A 73 9.12 39.26 8.47
N ALA A 74 9.66 38.12 8.04
CA ALA A 74 8.92 37.10 7.32
C ALA A 74 7.86 36.56 8.28
N CYS A 75 6.60 36.85 7.97
CA CYS A 75 5.44 36.29 8.65
C CYS A 75 5.62 34.75 8.72
N PRO A 76 5.46 34.11 9.89
CA PRO A 76 5.55 32.66 9.98
C PRO A 76 4.51 32.06 9.02
N PRO A 77 4.87 31.07 8.19
CA PRO A 77 3.91 30.42 7.31
C PRO A 77 2.82 29.80 8.17
N GLU A 78 1.59 30.27 7.99
CA GLU A 78 0.42 29.64 8.59
C GLU A 78 0.46 28.13 8.29
N PRO A 79 0.17 27.28 9.28
CA PRO A 79 0.06 25.85 9.02
C PRO A 79 -1.09 25.65 8.05
N SER A 80 -0.76 25.37 6.79
CA SER A 80 -1.69 24.95 5.74
C SER A 80 -2.56 23.82 6.28
N ARG A 81 -3.76 24.17 6.74
CA ARG A 81 -4.81 23.21 7.10
C ARG A 81 -5.16 22.46 5.83
N GLU A 82 -4.73 21.20 5.75
CA GLU A 82 -5.14 20.21 4.76
C GLU A 82 -6.68 20.20 4.66
N THR A 83 -7.18 20.99 3.71
CA THR A 83 -8.60 21.14 3.41
C THR A 83 -8.77 20.79 1.94
N GLN A 84 -8.44 19.55 1.55
CA GLN A 84 -8.54 19.17 0.14
C GLN A 84 -9.22 17.82 -0.14
N ALA A 85 -9.82 17.17 0.86
CA ALA A 85 -10.63 15.96 0.66
C ALA A 85 -12.14 16.12 0.96
N ASP A 86 -12.59 17.30 1.42
CA ASP A 86 -13.99 17.52 1.81
C ASP A 86 -14.85 18.20 0.71
N ALA A 87 -14.27 18.56 -0.44
CA ALA A 87 -14.94 19.35 -1.48
C ALA A 87 -15.99 18.59 -2.31
N GLU A 88 -15.94 17.24 -2.37
CA GLU A 88 -16.92 16.45 -3.13
C GLU A 88 -18.17 16.04 -2.33
N LEU A 89 -18.21 16.36 -1.03
CA LEU A 89 -19.32 16.01 -0.13
C LEU A 89 -20.48 17.02 0.02
N PRO A 90 -20.49 18.26 -0.54
CA PRO A 90 -21.62 19.15 -0.36
C PRO A 90 -22.85 18.70 -1.15
N VAL A 91 -22.68 18.21 -2.39
CA VAL A 91 -23.82 17.89 -3.27
C VAL A 91 -24.67 16.75 -2.73
N LEU A 92 -24.05 15.64 -2.32
CA LEU A 92 -24.81 14.50 -1.76
C LEU A 92 -25.55 14.89 -0.47
N ARG A 93 -24.95 15.74 0.37
CA ARG A 93 -25.61 16.24 1.58
C ARG A 93 -26.82 17.10 1.24
N ILE A 94 -26.68 17.99 0.27
CA ILE A 94 -27.79 18.83 -0.23
C ILE A 94 -28.91 17.94 -0.77
N VAL A 95 -28.60 16.95 -1.60
CA VAL A 95 -29.60 16.00 -2.14
C VAL A 95 -30.28 15.22 -1.02
N CYS A 96 -29.54 14.76 -0.01
CA CYS A 96 -30.12 14.11 1.16
C CYS A 96 -31.07 15.05 1.92
N TRP A 97 -30.67 16.30 2.17
CA TRP A 97 -31.53 17.26 2.85
C TRP A 97 -32.81 17.56 2.07
N GLN A 98 -32.71 17.71 0.74
CA GLN A 98 -33.87 17.85 -0.14
C GLN A 98 -34.79 16.63 -0.06
N LEU A 99 -34.24 15.41 -0.11
CA LEU A 99 -35.05 14.18 0.00
C LEU A 99 -35.73 14.08 1.36
N ALA A 100 -35.06 14.46 2.46
CA ALA A 100 -35.66 14.47 3.80
C ALA A 100 -36.83 15.46 3.88
N LEU A 101 -36.71 16.64 3.26
CA LEU A 101 -37.81 17.60 3.16
C LEU A 101 -38.99 17.07 2.34
N VAL A 102 -38.71 16.43 1.20
CA VAL A 102 -39.75 15.80 0.36
C VAL A 102 -40.48 14.69 1.14
N LEU A 103 -39.75 13.84 1.86
CA LEU A 103 -40.36 12.79 2.70
C LEU A 103 -41.26 13.38 3.79
N GLY A 104 -40.83 14.49 4.42
CA GLY A 104 -41.64 15.23 5.38
C GLY A 104 -42.93 15.79 4.77
N PHE A 105 -42.86 16.34 3.56
CA PHE A 105 -44.03 16.86 2.86
C PHE A 105 -45.00 15.74 2.44
N VAL A 106 -44.48 14.61 1.94
CA VAL A 106 -45.27 13.44 1.53
C VAL A 106 -45.98 12.77 2.72
N ALA A 107 -45.48 12.93 3.95
CA ALA A 107 -46.10 12.40 5.15
C ALA A 107 -47.42 13.13 5.51
N ILE A 108 -47.63 14.36 5.04
CA ILE A 108 -48.83 15.15 5.31
C ILE A 108 -50.05 14.47 4.63
N GLY A 109 -51.08 14.16 5.41
CA GLY A 109 -52.29 13.50 4.92
C GLY A 109 -52.18 11.97 4.76
N ARG A 110 -51.08 11.36 5.22
CA ARG A 110 -50.91 9.89 5.24
C ARG A 110 -51.38 9.28 6.56
N PRO A 111 -51.81 8.00 6.57
CA PRO A 111 -52.14 7.30 7.80
C PRO A 111 -50.93 7.23 8.74
N TRP A 112 -51.18 7.24 10.04
CA TRP A 112 -50.14 7.39 11.08
C TRP A 112 -48.93 6.45 10.95
N PRO A 113 -49.05 5.16 10.55
CA PRO A 113 -47.88 4.29 10.44
C PRO A 113 -46.96 4.70 9.29
N VAL A 114 -47.54 5.18 8.18
CA VAL A 114 -46.81 5.63 7.00
C VAL A 114 -46.11 6.96 7.31
N ALA A 115 -46.79 7.88 7.98
CA ALA A 115 -46.20 9.14 8.41
C ALA A 115 -45.01 8.90 9.37
N LEU A 116 -45.16 7.97 10.32
CA LEU A 116 -44.08 7.59 11.24
C LEU A 116 -42.88 7.00 10.48
N ALA A 117 -43.12 6.06 9.56
CA ALA A 117 -42.06 5.44 8.77
C ALA A 117 -41.28 6.48 7.92
N LEU A 118 -41.99 7.40 7.27
CA LEU A 118 -41.38 8.49 6.50
C LEU A 118 -40.59 9.46 7.39
N GLY A 119 -41.12 9.79 8.57
CA GLY A 119 -40.44 10.63 9.55
C GLY A 119 -39.15 10.01 10.08
N VAL A 120 -39.17 8.71 10.39
CA VAL A 120 -37.97 7.95 10.79
C VAL A 120 -36.94 7.94 9.65
N ALA A 121 -37.38 7.69 8.41
CA ALA A 121 -36.49 7.70 7.25
C ALA A 121 -35.84 9.08 7.02
N ALA A 122 -36.60 10.17 7.10
CA ALA A 122 -36.10 11.54 6.98
C ALA A 122 -35.09 11.86 8.09
N THR A 123 -35.41 11.51 9.34
CA THR A 123 -34.53 11.71 10.50
C THR A 123 -33.24 10.93 10.36
N ALA A 124 -33.30 9.66 9.91
CA ALA A 124 -32.13 8.85 9.66
C ALA A 124 -31.24 9.45 8.55
N LEU A 125 -31.84 10.00 7.50
CA LEU A 125 -31.11 10.66 6.40
C LEU A 125 -30.34 11.91 6.88
N LEU A 126 -30.99 12.72 7.71
CA LEU A 126 -30.35 13.88 8.36
C LEU A 126 -29.26 13.45 9.34
N ALA A 127 -29.52 12.44 10.16
CA ALA A 127 -28.54 11.90 11.10
C ALA A 127 -27.28 11.37 10.36
N VAL A 128 -27.45 10.63 9.26
CA VAL A 128 -26.33 10.14 8.45
C VAL A 128 -25.48 11.27 7.87
N THR A 129 -26.09 12.42 7.56
CA THR A 129 -25.37 13.57 6.98
C THR A 129 -24.76 14.50 8.03
N ALA A 130 -25.30 14.53 9.26
CA ALA A 130 -24.88 15.44 10.33
C ALA A 130 -24.01 14.79 11.41
N VAL A 131 -24.10 13.47 11.63
CA VAL A 131 -23.39 12.81 12.72
C VAL A 131 -21.94 12.50 12.34
N ARG A 132 -21.00 12.90 13.22
CA ARG A 132 -19.60 12.48 13.19
C ARG A 132 -19.37 11.32 14.15
N LEU A 133 -19.03 10.16 13.61
CA LEU A 133 -18.64 8.95 14.36
C LEU A 133 -17.12 8.78 14.25
N ARG A 134 -16.42 8.79 15.38
CA ARG A 134 -14.95 8.57 15.47
C ARG A 134 -14.13 9.48 14.53
N GLY A 135 -14.54 10.75 14.42
CA GLY A 135 -13.89 11.73 13.54
C GLY A 135 -14.19 11.56 12.05
N SER A 136 -15.09 10.65 11.67
CA SER A 136 -15.58 10.47 10.30
C SER A 136 -17.07 10.74 10.20
N TRP A 137 -17.53 11.34 9.10
CA TRP A 137 -18.95 11.54 8.87
C TRP A 137 -19.66 10.19 8.64
N ALA A 138 -20.84 10.00 9.23
CA ALA A 138 -21.62 8.77 9.06
C ALA A 138 -21.90 8.46 7.58
N SER A 139 -22.08 9.48 6.73
CA SER A 139 -22.19 9.33 5.28
C SER A 139 -20.95 8.70 4.64
N THR A 140 -19.75 9.01 5.14
CA THR A 140 -18.51 8.39 4.67
C THR A 140 -18.46 6.92 5.04
N LEU A 141 -18.89 6.56 6.25
CA LEU A 141 -18.97 5.17 6.70
C LEU A 141 -20.03 4.39 5.91
N LEU A 142 -21.21 4.97 5.70
CA LEU A 142 -22.28 4.36 4.92
C LEU A 142 -21.82 4.12 3.47
N ARG A 143 -21.12 5.08 2.86
CA ARG A 143 -20.55 4.92 1.52
C ARG A 143 -19.49 3.82 1.46
N ARG A 144 -18.66 3.65 2.51
CA ARG A 144 -17.70 2.54 2.59
C ARG A 144 -18.43 1.20 2.74
N TRP A 145 -19.46 1.18 3.57
CA TRP A 145 -20.26 -0.02 3.82
C TRP A 145 -21.03 -0.45 2.57
N LEU A 146 -21.70 0.47 1.89
CA LEU A 146 -22.38 0.22 0.63
C LEU A 146 -21.41 -0.27 -0.45
N ARG A 147 -20.19 0.31 -0.51
CA ARG A 147 -19.13 -0.15 -1.41
C ARG A 147 -18.68 -1.59 -1.16
N LEU A 148 -18.80 -2.10 0.05
CA LEU A 148 -18.49 -3.48 0.40
C LEU A 148 -19.63 -4.45 0.06
N LEU A 149 -20.87 -3.97 -0.01
CA LEU A 149 -22.02 -4.77 -0.44
C LEU A 149 -22.03 -5.03 -1.95
N LEU A 150 -21.25 -4.29 -2.74
CA LEU A 150 -21.16 -4.53 -4.17
C LEU A 150 -20.53 -5.92 -4.45
N PRO A 151 -21.17 -6.75 -5.31
CA PRO A 151 -20.72 -8.11 -5.62
C PRO A 151 -19.27 -8.22 -6.12
N ASN A 152 -18.72 -7.13 -6.69
CA ASN A 152 -17.43 -7.09 -7.37
C ASN A 152 -16.19 -7.16 -6.47
N ARG A 153 -16.36 -7.41 -5.16
CA ARG A 153 -15.28 -7.43 -4.15
C ARG A 153 -14.73 -8.81 -3.82
N ARG A 154 -15.24 -9.87 -4.46
CA ARG A 154 -14.62 -11.20 -4.47
C ARG A 154 -14.08 -11.47 -5.87
N ARG A 155 -12.80 -11.76 -6.01
CA ARG A 155 -12.17 -12.10 -7.29
C ARG A 155 -11.28 -13.30 -7.09
N ASP A 156 -11.35 -14.25 -8.02
CA ASP A 156 -10.40 -15.36 -8.03
C ASP A 156 -9.35 -15.12 -9.12
N LEU A 157 -8.09 -15.11 -8.71
CA LEU A 157 -6.92 -14.90 -9.56
C LEU A 157 -6.15 -16.21 -9.73
N THR A 158 -6.82 -17.27 -10.15
CA THR A 158 -6.23 -18.63 -10.30
C THR A 158 -5.34 -18.80 -11.52
N ASP A 159 -5.42 -17.91 -12.50
CA ASP A 159 -4.79 -18.11 -13.81
C ASP A 159 -3.38 -17.52 -13.91
N ALA A 160 -2.62 -17.95 -14.92
CA ALA A 160 -1.30 -17.38 -15.26
C ALA A 160 -1.34 -15.85 -15.50
N ARG A 161 -2.52 -15.28 -15.76
CA ARG A 161 -2.77 -13.82 -15.88
C ARG A 161 -3.01 -13.12 -14.54
N ALA A 162 -2.89 -13.82 -13.41
CA ALA A 162 -3.09 -13.28 -12.07
C ALA A 162 -2.33 -11.98 -11.78
N PRO A 163 -1.07 -11.78 -12.20
CA PRO A 163 -0.35 -10.53 -11.93
C PRO A 163 -0.97 -9.32 -12.65
N ALA A 164 -1.41 -9.49 -13.90
CA ALA A 164 -2.07 -8.44 -14.67
C ALA A 164 -3.47 -8.12 -14.13
N ALA A 165 -4.25 -9.16 -13.78
CA ALA A 165 -5.56 -8.98 -13.15
C ALA A 165 -5.46 -8.35 -11.75
N LEU A 166 -4.40 -8.64 -11.00
CA LEU A 166 -4.07 -7.98 -9.74
C LEU A 166 -3.77 -6.49 -9.95
N LEU A 167 -2.99 -6.16 -10.98
CA LEU A 167 -2.72 -4.77 -11.35
C LEU A 167 -4.00 -4.03 -11.71
N GLU A 168 -4.86 -4.62 -12.52
CA GLU A 168 -6.15 -4.01 -12.90
C GLU A 168 -7.09 -3.84 -11.68
N LEU A 169 -7.01 -4.74 -10.69
CA LEU A 169 -7.74 -4.61 -9.44
C LEU A 169 -7.23 -3.46 -8.56
N LEU A 170 -5.91 -3.32 -8.42
CA LEU A 170 -5.30 -2.39 -7.47
C LEU A 170 -5.00 -1.02 -8.07
N ALA A 171 -4.84 -0.95 -9.38
CA ALA A 171 -4.56 0.25 -10.14
C ALA A 171 -5.20 0.16 -11.54
N PRO A 172 -6.54 0.33 -11.61
CA PRO A 172 -7.29 0.22 -12.86
C PRO A 172 -6.71 1.12 -13.95
N GLY A 173 -6.66 0.63 -15.20
CA GLY A 173 -6.14 1.39 -16.33
C GLY A 173 -4.60 1.46 -16.40
N THR A 174 -3.89 0.81 -15.48
CA THR A 174 -2.42 0.71 -15.58
C THR A 174 -2.03 -0.23 -16.71
N ARG A 175 -1.25 0.28 -17.66
CA ARG A 175 -0.65 -0.52 -18.73
C ARG A 175 0.83 -0.73 -18.43
N ILE A 176 1.28 -1.97 -18.54
CA ILE A 176 2.71 -2.27 -18.54
C ILE A 176 3.18 -2.10 -19.99
N SER A 177 4.20 -1.29 -20.21
CA SER A 177 4.81 -1.21 -21.54
C SER A 177 5.56 -2.53 -21.80
N THR A 178 4.91 -3.45 -22.51
CA THR A 178 5.48 -4.73 -22.93
C THR A 178 6.42 -4.50 -24.10
N GLY A 179 7.67 -4.92 -23.94
CA GLY A 179 8.76 -4.69 -24.90
C GLY A 179 9.85 -3.88 -24.22
N THR A 180 11.11 -4.26 -24.46
CA THR A 180 12.38 -3.77 -23.91
C THR A 180 12.46 -2.24 -23.76
N ALA A 181 11.72 -1.67 -22.81
CA ALA A 181 11.86 -0.28 -22.43
C ALA A 181 13.17 -0.21 -21.66
N GLU A 182 14.23 0.23 -22.35
CA GLU A 182 15.50 0.49 -21.72
C GLU A 182 15.43 1.84 -21.01
N LEU A 183 15.39 1.82 -19.67
CA LEU A 183 15.62 3.02 -18.89
C LEU A 183 17.06 3.00 -18.40
N ALA A 184 17.79 4.07 -18.72
CA ALA A 184 19.22 4.20 -18.44
C ALA A 184 20.05 2.98 -18.92
N GLY A 185 19.72 2.44 -20.11
CA GLY A 185 20.44 1.31 -20.73
C GLY A 185 20.27 -0.03 -20.02
N SER A 186 19.16 -0.22 -19.31
CA SER A 186 18.83 -1.49 -18.65
C SER A 186 17.35 -1.83 -18.88
N PRO A 187 17.00 -3.11 -19.10
CA PRO A 187 15.62 -3.52 -19.28
C PRO A 187 14.83 -3.17 -18.02
N CYS A 188 13.79 -2.35 -18.18
CA CYS A 188 13.00 -1.81 -17.09
C CYS A 188 11.52 -2.09 -17.35
N GLY A 189 10.79 -2.54 -16.34
CA GLY A 189 9.34 -2.47 -16.36
C GLY A 189 8.91 -1.02 -16.16
N VAL A 190 8.17 -0.46 -17.12
CA VAL A 190 7.56 0.87 -16.99
C VAL A 190 6.05 0.72 -16.94
N LEU A 191 5.45 1.26 -15.88
CA LEU A 191 4.01 1.34 -15.72
C LEU A 191 3.52 2.68 -16.25
N SER A 192 2.58 2.64 -17.19
CA SER A 192 1.92 3.82 -17.74
C SER A 192 0.50 3.89 -17.22
N ARG A 193 0.12 5.06 -16.72
CA ARG A 193 -1.23 5.43 -16.28
C ARG A 193 -1.63 6.73 -16.95
N ASP A 194 -2.92 7.03 -16.93
CA ASP A 194 -3.48 8.26 -17.49
C ASP A 194 -2.90 9.53 -16.88
N SER A 195 -2.37 9.45 -15.65
CA SER A 195 -1.78 10.59 -14.92
C SER A 195 -0.26 10.54 -14.76
N GLU A 196 0.40 9.41 -15.05
CA GLU A 196 1.84 9.24 -14.72
C GLU A 196 2.53 8.10 -15.48
N LEU A 197 3.86 8.20 -15.59
CA LEU A 197 4.76 7.07 -15.86
C LEU A 197 5.55 6.72 -14.61
N LEU A 198 5.71 5.42 -14.33
CA LEU A 198 6.33 4.92 -13.11
C LEU A 198 7.38 3.85 -13.42
N ALA A 199 8.53 3.96 -12.73
CA ALA A 199 9.56 2.93 -12.67
C ALA A 199 9.94 2.64 -11.21
N ILE A 200 10.43 1.43 -10.95
CA ILE A 200 10.75 0.99 -9.57
C ILE A 200 12.24 0.68 -9.48
N LEU A 201 12.88 1.22 -8.45
CA LEU A 201 14.26 0.94 -8.06
C LEU A 201 14.30 0.05 -6.82
N ARG A 202 15.30 -0.82 -6.74
CA ARG A 202 15.61 -1.64 -5.57
C ARG A 202 17.13 -1.68 -5.31
N PRO A 203 17.58 -1.70 -4.05
CA PRO A 203 18.99 -1.90 -3.73
C PRO A 203 19.48 -3.30 -4.15
N VAL A 204 20.66 -3.37 -4.77
CA VAL A 204 21.25 -4.62 -5.28
C VAL A 204 21.91 -5.43 -4.16
N ARG A 205 22.56 -4.75 -3.22
CA ARG A 205 23.25 -5.34 -2.06
C ARG A 205 22.48 -5.08 -0.77
N ALA A 206 22.92 -5.73 0.32
CA ALA A 206 22.44 -5.41 1.66
C ALA A 206 22.66 -3.91 1.92
N GLY A 207 21.60 -3.23 2.39
CA GLY A 207 21.62 -1.79 2.62
C GLY A 207 20.25 -1.11 2.48
N ALA A 208 19.17 -1.80 2.86
CA ALA A 208 17.82 -1.27 2.74
C ALA A 208 17.62 -0.02 3.62
N ASP A 209 18.27 0.02 4.79
CA ASP A 209 18.17 1.13 5.72
C ASP A 209 18.96 2.35 5.23
N GLU A 210 20.15 2.16 4.67
CA GLU A 210 20.94 3.22 4.02
C GLU A 210 20.20 3.76 2.79
N PHE A 211 19.62 2.88 1.98
CA PHE A 211 18.81 3.24 0.82
C PHE A 211 17.56 4.04 1.22
N ALA A 212 16.86 3.61 2.28
CA ALA A 212 15.72 4.32 2.84
C ALA A 212 16.11 5.70 3.37
N ARG A 213 17.23 5.80 4.10
CA ARG A 213 17.77 7.06 4.61
C ARG A 213 18.10 8.03 3.47
N ALA A 214 18.78 7.56 2.43
CA ALA A 214 19.08 8.35 1.24
C ALA A 214 17.80 8.86 0.58
N ALA A 215 16.81 7.99 0.34
CA ALA A 215 15.53 8.37 -0.27
C ALA A 215 14.74 9.41 0.55
N LEU A 216 14.72 9.28 1.88
CA LEU A 216 13.96 10.18 2.75
C LEU A 216 14.69 11.49 3.08
N SER A 217 16.02 11.54 2.89
CA SER A 217 16.82 12.74 3.10
C SER A 217 16.51 13.89 2.13
N GLY A 218 15.75 13.62 1.06
CA GLY A 218 15.52 14.59 -0.03
C GLY A 218 16.66 14.68 -1.03
N SER A 219 17.83 14.10 -0.76
CA SER A 219 19.01 14.17 -1.64
C SER A 219 18.81 13.53 -3.02
N LEU A 220 17.83 12.62 -3.14
CA LEU A 220 17.49 11.97 -4.39
C LEU A 220 16.50 12.77 -5.23
N LEU A 221 15.77 13.73 -4.66
CA LEU A 221 14.88 14.58 -5.45
C LEU A 221 15.70 15.52 -6.33
N PRO A 222 15.31 15.71 -7.60
CA PRO A 222 15.79 16.82 -8.40
C PRO A 222 15.27 18.14 -7.83
N ASP A 223 15.97 19.22 -8.16
CA ASP A 223 15.59 20.58 -7.75
C ASP A 223 14.17 20.90 -8.28
N PRO A 224 13.19 21.22 -7.40
CA PRO A 224 11.80 21.42 -7.80
C PRO A 224 11.62 22.50 -8.87
N ASP A 225 12.51 23.50 -8.91
CA ASP A 225 12.43 24.64 -9.83
C ASP A 225 12.93 24.31 -11.25
N GLN A 226 13.57 23.15 -11.46
CA GLN A 226 14.21 22.80 -12.74
C GLN A 226 13.65 21.53 -13.40
N ALA A 227 12.69 20.85 -12.79
CA ALA A 227 12.23 19.53 -13.22
C ALA A 227 10.80 19.56 -13.77
N LEU A 228 10.66 20.01 -15.02
CA LEU A 228 9.59 19.50 -15.88
C LEU A 228 10.06 18.17 -16.49
N PRO A 229 9.24 17.10 -16.46
CA PRO A 229 7.94 16.95 -15.79
C PRO A 229 8.05 16.82 -14.27
N VAL A 230 6.96 17.14 -13.55
CA VAL A 230 6.90 17.01 -12.08
C VAL A 230 7.16 15.56 -11.65
N LEU A 231 8.12 15.38 -10.74
CA LEU A 231 8.53 14.07 -10.26
C LEU A 231 8.00 13.81 -8.84
N ARG A 232 7.50 12.60 -8.60
CA ARG A 232 7.11 12.13 -7.26
C ARG A 232 7.83 10.84 -6.91
N LEU A 233 8.21 10.71 -5.65
CA LEU A 233 8.87 9.52 -5.12
C LEU A 233 7.99 8.83 -4.10
N GLN A 234 8.04 7.51 -4.05
CA GLN A 234 7.40 6.73 -3.01
C GLN A 234 8.34 5.62 -2.56
N LEU A 235 8.71 5.63 -1.28
CA LEU A 235 9.50 4.59 -0.65
C LEU A 235 8.58 3.54 -0.05
N VAL A 236 8.81 2.28 -0.38
CA VAL A 236 8.13 1.12 0.21
C VAL A 236 9.13 0.27 0.96
N LEU A 237 8.85 -0.01 2.24
CA LEU A 237 9.64 -0.86 3.11
C LEU A 237 8.82 -2.08 3.49
N HIS A 238 9.39 -3.28 3.37
CA HIS A 238 8.72 -4.52 3.75
C HIS A 238 9.60 -5.38 4.63
N ARG A 239 9.01 -5.92 5.70
CA ARG A 239 9.60 -6.97 6.52
C ARG A 239 8.67 -8.17 6.54
N GLY A 240 9.19 -9.35 6.22
CA GLY A 240 8.45 -10.60 6.32
C GLY A 240 8.21 -11.01 7.78
N PRO A 241 7.35 -12.03 8.02
CA PRO A 241 7.00 -12.45 9.38
C PRO A 241 8.13 -13.20 10.10
N GLN A 242 9.08 -13.80 9.36
CA GLN A 242 10.11 -14.71 9.90
C GLN A 242 11.54 -14.16 9.86
N GLY A 243 11.74 -12.84 9.74
CA GLY A 243 13.11 -12.32 9.78
C GLY A 243 13.22 -10.81 9.95
N PRO A 244 14.37 -10.32 10.45
CA PRO A 244 14.61 -8.89 10.63
C PRO A 244 14.93 -8.17 9.31
N ALA A 245 15.21 -8.91 8.24
CA ALA A 245 15.64 -8.35 6.96
C ALA A 245 14.52 -7.49 6.34
N VAL A 246 14.78 -6.17 6.29
CA VAL A 246 13.94 -5.20 5.61
C VAL A 246 14.31 -5.15 4.12
N ARG A 247 13.32 -5.15 3.26
CA ARG A 247 13.44 -4.91 1.82
C ARG A 247 12.90 -3.53 1.51
N ALA A 248 13.55 -2.83 0.58
CA ALA A 248 13.15 -1.50 0.17
C ALA A 248 12.92 -1.44 -1.35
N TRP A 249 11.94 -0.63 -1.77
CA TRP A 249 11.71 -0.26 -3.15
C TRP A 249 11.44 1.24 -3.22
N LEU A 250 11.94 1.89 -4.25
CA LEU A 250 11.68 3.30 -4.53
C LEU A 250 10.96 3.41 -5.87
N ALA A 251 9.68 3.77 -5.82
CA ALA A 251 8.89 4.12 -6.98
C ALA A 251 9.21 5.57 -7.39
N VAL A 252 9.61 5.76 -8.65
CA VAL A 252 9.93 7.05 -9.26
C VAL A 252 8.87 7.34 -10.33
N ARG A 253 8.14 8.44 -10.16
CA ARG A 253 6.99 8.80 -10.99
C ARG A 253 7.27 10.09 -11.73
N ALA A 254 7.02 10.10 -13.03
CA ALA A 254 6.89 11.31 -13.84
C ALA A 254 5.41 11.58 -14.07
N LEU A 255 4.89 12.68 -13.54
CA LEU A 255 3.48 13.03 -13.69
C LEU A 255 3.23 13.61 -15.09
N ARG A 256 2.09 13.24 -15.67
CA ARG A 256 1.59 13.84 -16.90
C ARG A 256 1.03 15.21 -16.55
N GLN A 257 1.54 16.24 -17.21
CA GLN A 257 1.02 17.60 -17.13
C GLN A 257 0.34 17.93 -18.46
N VAL A 258 -0.60 18.86 -18.43
CA VAL A 258 -1.34 19.29 -19.64
C VAL A 258 -0.38 19.75 -20.73
N ASP A 259 0.74 20.36 -20.35
CA ASP A 259 1.76 20.91 -21.26
C ASP A 259 2.76 19.86 -21.79
N VAL A 260 2.82 18.65 -21.20
CA VAL A 260 3.73 17.57 -21.60
C VAL A 260 2.90 16.40 -22.10
N ALA A 261 2.58 16.44 -23.39
CA ALA A 261 1.60 15.53 -23.99
C ALA A 261 2.18 14.16 -24.41
N ASP A 262 3.50 14.04 -24.64
CA ASP A 262 4.08 12.82 -25.21
C ASP A 262 4.75 11.91 -24.17
N ASP A 263 4.34 10.62 -24.17
CA ASP A 263 4.97 9.52 -23.44
C ASP A 263 6.49 9.44 -23.68
N THR A 264 6.97 9.80 -24.87
CA THR A 264 8.40 9.71 -25.21
C THR A 264 9.23 10.71 -24.40
N GLU A 265 8.73 11.92 -24.20
CA GLU A 265 9.36 12.96 -23.39
C GLU A 265 9.36 12.56 -21.91
N LEU A 266 8.21 12.06 -21.40
CA LEU A 266 8.12 11.57 -20.02
C LEU A 266 9.08 10.40 -19.77
N ARG A 267 9.18 9.46 -20.71
CA ARG A 267 10.13 8.33 -20.62
C ARG A 267 11.57 8.83 -20.60
N THR A 268 11.91 9.81 -21.44
CA THR A 268 13.25 10.40 -21.49
C THR A 268 13.59 11.10 -20.16
N ALA A 269 12.66 11.89 -19.64
CA ALA A 269 12.81 12.54 -18.34
C ALA A 269 12.95 11.54 -17.19
N LEU A 270 12.12 10.49 -17.18
CA LEU A 270 12.19 9.42 -16.18
C LEU A 270 13.52 8.67 -16.26
N SER A 271 13.99 8.33 -17.47
CA SER A 271 15.29 7.69 -17.72
C SER A 271 16.46 8.54 -17.21
N ASN A 272 16.47 9.84 -17.53
CA ASN A 272 17.48 10.78 -17.06
C ASN A 272 17.47 10.93 -15.53
N THR A 273 16.28 10.98 -14.94
CA THR A 273 16.10 11.05 -13.48
C THR A 273 16.66 9.80 -12.81
N ILE A 274 16.30 8.62 -13.29
CA ILE A 274 16.81 7.35 -12.76
C ILE A 274 18.33 7.28 -12.90
N ARG A 275 18.90 7.69 -14.04
CA ARG A 275 20.35 7.74 -14.24
C ARG A 275 21.03 8.66 -13.21
N ARG A 276 20.47 9.85 -12.97
CA ARG A 276 20.98 10.80 -11.96
C ARG A 276 20.86 10.23 -10.54
N MET A 277 19.73 9.63 -10.19
CA MET A 277 19.51 8.99 -8.89
C MET A 277 20.49 7.84 -8.65
N ARG A 278 20.67 6.94 -9.62
CA ARG A 278 21.63 5.84 -9.53
C ARG A 278 23.05 6.37 -9.37
N ARG A 279 23.42 7.46 -10.07
CA ARG A 279 24.71 8.13 -9.88
C ARG A 279 24.86 8.69 -8.46
N ARG A 280 23.86 9.41 -7.95
CA ARG A 280 23.87 9.95 -6.58
C ARG A 280 23.97 8.84 -5.53
N LEU A 281 23.21 7.76 -5.68
CA LEU A 281 23.29 6.59 -4.80
C LEU A 281 24.69 5.97 -4.81
N ARG A 282 25.31 5.78 -5.98
CA ARG A 282 26.68 5.25 -6.09
C ARG A 282 27.71 6.16 -5.41
N ASN A 283 27.53 7.48 -5.50
CA ASN A 283 28.40 8.43 -4.78
C ASN A 283 28.31 8.28 -3.26
N HIS A 284 27.21 7.72 -2.74
CA HIS A 284 27.03 7.36 -1.33
C HIS A 284 27.36 5.87 -1.04
N GLY A 285 28.02 5.17 -1.96
CA GLY A 285 28.37 3.75 -1.81
C GLY A 285 27.19 2.78 -1.97
N LEU A 286 26.05 3.24 -2.50
CA LEU A 286 24.85 2.44 -2.67
C LEU A 286 24.63 2.07 -4.14
N GLU A 287 24.31 0.79 -4.39
CA GLU A 287 23.95 0.29 -5.71
C GLU A 287 22.45 0.02 -5.78
N ALA A 288 21.78 0.59 -6.79
CA ALA A 288 20.37 0.35 -7.08
C ALA A 288 20.18 -0.14 -8.52
N ALA A 289 19.34 -1.17 -8.66
CA ALA A 289 18.87 -1.70 -9.92
C ALA A 289 17.43 -1.25 -10.18
N VAL A 290 17.11 -1.06 -11.45
CA VAL A 290 15.74 -0.86 -11.91
C VAL A 290 15.09 -2.23 -12.04
N LEU A 291 13.84 -2.39 -11.62
CA LEU A 291 13.14 -3.67 -11.73
C LEU A 291 12.73 -3.91 -13.18
N ALA A 292 13.08 -5.09 -13.69
CA ALA A 292 12.50 -5.60 -14.93
C ALA A 292 11.00 -5.86 -14.74
N GLU A 293 10.25 -5.97 -15.84
CA GLU A 293 8.80 -6.23 -15.82
C GLU A 293 8.43 -7.46 -14.99
N GLN A 294 9.12 -8.58 -15.20
CA GLN A 294 8.84 -9.83 -14.48
C GLN A 294 9.12 -9.70 -12.98
N ASP A 295 10.23 -9.05 -12.61
CA ASP A 295 10.59 -8.80 -11.21
C ASP A 295 9.62 -7.85 -10.53
N MET A 296 9.11 -6.87 -11.27
CA MET A 296 8.06 -5.96 -10.80
C MET A 296 6.77 -6.73 -10.50
N LEU A 297 6.29 -7.54 -11.45
CA LEU A 297 5.09 -8.37 -11.26
C LEU A 297 5.26 -9.37 -10.12
N ALA A 298 6.42 -10.01 -10.02
CA ALA A 298 6.77 -10.91 -8.92
C ALA A 298 6.82 -10.18 -7.57
N THR A 299 7.33 -8.95 -7.55
CA THR A 299 7.34 -8.10 -6.35
C THR A 299 5.92 -7.77 -5.91
N LEU A 300 5.04 -7.41 -6.85
CA LEU A 300 3.65 -7.07 -6.54
C LEU A 300 2.86 -8.26 -6.02
N THR A 301 2.98 -9.43 -6.64
CA THR A 301 2.33 -10.66 -6.17
C THR A 301 2.86 -11.08 -4.79
N ALA A 302 4.18 -11.02 -4.59
CA ALA A 302 4.79 -11.31 -3.29
C ALA A 302 4.30 -10.37 -2.19
N LEU A 303 4.25 -9.06 -2.46
CA LEU A 303 3.79 -8.07 -1.48
C LEU A 303 2.28 -8.16 -1.20
N THR A 304 1.44 -8.56 -2.16
CA THR A 304 -0.01 -8.77 -1.95
C THR A 304 -0.34 -10.14 -1.38
N HIS A 305 0.66 -11.01 -1.22
CA HIS A 305 0.53 -12.41 -0.85
C HIS A 305 -0.32 -13.22 -1.83
N VAL A 306 -0.48 -12.73 -3.07
CA VAL A 306 -1.13 -13.46 -4.17
C VAL A 306 -0.12 -14.45 -4.73
N GLY A 307 -0.54 -15.69 -4.92
CA GLY A 307 0.29 -16.72 -5.51
C GLY A 307 -0.51 -18.00 -5.76
N PRO A 308 0.17 -19.08 -6.18
CA PRO A 308 -0.48 -20.37 -6.38
C PRO A 308 -1.25 -20.81 -5.11
N GLY A 309 -2.53 -21.17 -5.28
CA GLY A 309 -3.43 -21.52 -4.17
C GLY A 309 -3.89 -20.36 -3.28
N ARG A 310 -3.51 -19.11 -3.62
CA ARG A 310 -3.87 -17.87 -2.91
C ARG A 310 -4.40 -16.80 -3.89
N GLY A 311 -5.10 -17.25 -4.94
CA GLY A 311 -5.70 -16.37 -5.95
C GLY A 311 -6.99 -15.70 -5.51
N ALA A 312 -7.70 -16.28 -4.54
CA ALA A 312 -8.96 -15.76 -4.04
C ALA A 312 -8.74 -14.49 -3.20
N ILE A 313 -9.12 -13.35 -3.76
CA ILE A 313 -9.10 -12.04 -3.11
C ILE A 313 -10.50 -11.68 -2.63
N ARG A 314 -10.57 -11.20 -1.39
CA ARG A 314 -11.82 -10.73 -0.78
C ARG A 314 -11.56 -9.54 0.11
N GLU A 315 -12.38 -8.50 -0.03
CA GLU A 315 -12.41 -7.39 0.92
C GLU A 315 -13.62 -7.54 1.85
N ASP A 316 -13.35 -7.62 3.15
CA ASP A 316 -14.32 -7.50 4.23
C ASP A 316 -14.15 -6.11 4.89
N TRP A 317 -15.09 -5.70 5.74
CA TRP A 317 -14.98 -4.43 6.48
C TRP A 317 -13.65 -4.30 7.23
N SER A 318 -13.24 -5.36 7.91
CA SER A 318 -12.07 -5.35 8.80
C SER A 318 -10.80 -5.87 8.14
N PHE A 319 -10.88 -6.47 6.94
CA PHE A 319 -9.72 -7.13 6.32
C PHE A 319 -9.73 -7.08 4.80
N TRP A 320 -8.54 -7.00 4.22
CA TRP A 320 -8.27 -7.48 2.87
C TRP A 320 -7.70 -8.89 2.96
N ARG A 321 -8.26 -9.85 2.23
CA ARG A 321 -7.85 -11.25 2.26
C ARG A 321 -7.30 -11.68 0.92
N THR A 322 -6.24 -12.47 0.99
CA THR A 322 -5.65 -13.17 -0.14
C THR A 322 -5.43 -14.63 0.28
N GLY A 323 -6.37 -15.51 -0.10
CA GLY A 323 -6.44 -16.87 0.44
C GLY A 323 -6.51 -16.87 1.98
N PRO A 324 -5.60 -17.57 2.69
CA PRO A 324 -5.60 -17.62 4.16
C PRO A 324 -4.96 -16.37 4.81
N VAL A 325 -4.38 -15.46 4.02
CA VAL A 325 -3.65 -14.30 4.56
C VAL A 325 -4.63 -13.14 4.73
N ALA A 326 -4.86 -12.75 5.99
CA ALA A 326 -5.60 -11.54 6.35
C ALA A 326 -4.65 -10.34 6.40
N GLN A 327 -5.11 -9.20 5.91
CA GLN A 327 -4.33 -7.98 5.81
C GLN A 327 -5.14 -6.78 6.33
N VAL A 328 -4.49 -5.89 7.07
CA VAL A 328 -5.09 -4.67 7.61
C VAL A 328 -4.25 -3.47 7.19
N GLY A 329 -4.93 -2.47 6.64
CA GLY A 329 -4.36 -1.16 6.33
C GLY A 329 -4.49 -0.21 7.52
N LEU A 330 -3.44 0.56 7.79
CA LEU A 330 -3.40 1.64 8.78
C LEU A 330 -2.88 2.91 8.11
N ARG A 331 -3.39 4.06 8.54
CA ARG A 331 -2.88 5.38 8.15
C ARG A 331 -2.27 6.06 9.37
N LEU A 332 -1.06 6.57 9.22
CA LEU A 332 -0.43 7.43 10.20
C LEU A 332 -0.48 8.85 9.69
N SER A 333 -1.00 9.75 10.52
CA SER A 333 -1.07 11.19 10.27
C SER A 333 -0.56 11.93 11.50
N GLY A 334 0.14 13.05 11.30
CA GLY A 334 0.72 13.85 12.38
C GLY A 334 2.11 14.39 12.02
N PRO A 335 2.68 15.24 12.88
CA PRO A 335 4.00 15.82 12.66
C PRO A 335 5.06 14.72 12.71
N THR A 336 5.58 14.31 11.55
CA THR A 336 6.80 13.48 11.50
C THR A 336 8.00 14.37 11.17
N PRO A 337 8.97 14.56 12.08
CA PRO A 337 10.23 15.20 11.71
C PRO A 337 10.92 14.35 10.64
N GLY A 338 11.19 14.95 9.47
CA GLY A 338 11.60 14.24 8.26
C GLY A 338 12.86 13.36 8.42
N ARG A 339 13.79 13.73 9.32
CA ARG A 339 15.05 13.00 9.54
C ARG A 339 14.89 11.72 10.39
N ASP A 340 13.85 11.60 11.21
CA ASP A 340 13.64 10.43 12.09
C ASP A 340 12.65 9.40 11.54
N ARG A 341 12.17 9.58 10.31
CA ARG A 341 11.14 8.70 9.72
C ARG A 341 11.60 7.25 9.53
N VAL A 342 12.87 7.03 9.17
CA VAL A 342 13.42 5.66 9.09
C VAL A 342 13.44 5.01 10.46
N ARG A 343 13.87 5.75 11.49
CA ARG A 343 13.89 5.26 12.88
C ARG A 343 12.48 4.97 13.38
N LEU A 344 11.53 5.86 13.10
CA LEU A 344 10.11 5.63 13.39
C LEU A 344 9.61 4.34 12.75
N VAL A 345 9.82 4.15 11.45
CA VAL A 345 9.39 2.92 10.77
C VAL A 345 10.09 1.69 11.36
N GLY A 346 11.38 1.79 11.70
CA GLY A 346 12.12 0.76 12.41
C GLY A 346 11.52 0.41 13.78
N ASN A 347 11.10 1.43 14.55
CA ASN A 347 10.45 1.24 15.85
C ASN A 347 9.06 0.61 15.71
N LEU A 348 8.27 1.04 14.72
CA LEU A 348 6.97 0.44 14.41
C LEU A 348 7.11 -1.01 13.96
N LEU A 349 8.12 -1.31 13.13
CA LEU A 349 8.50 -2.67 12.77
C LEU A 349 8.84 -3.50 14.02
N ALA A 350 9.71 -2.99 14.89
CA ALA A 350 10.12 -3.67 16.11
C ALA A 350 8.95 -3.93 17.08
N ALA A 351 7.97 -3.02 17.13
CA ALA A 351 6.80 -3.15 18.00
C ALA A 351 5.88 -4.31 17.64
N VAL A 352 5.96 -4.86 16.42
CA VAL A 352 4.99 -5.86 15.93
C VAL A 352 5.69 -7.08 15.34
N PRO A 353 6.32 -7.93 16.17
CA PRO A 353 6.96 -9.15 15.69
C PRO A 353 5.92 -10.17 15.20
N GLY A 354 6.32 -11.05 14.28
CA GLY A 354 5.50 -12.18 13.83
C GLY A 354 4.42 -11.86 12.78
N VAL A 355 4.33 -10.60 12.32
CA VAL A 355 3.51 -10.21 11.15
C VAL A 355 4.39 -9.71 10.01
N ALA A 356 3.94 -9.95 8.79
CA ALA A 356 4.46 -9.22 7.65
C ALA A 356 4.02 -7.76 7.78
N PHE A 357 4.96 -6.84 7.59
CA PHE A 357 4.74 -5.41 7.72
C PHE A 357 5.23 -4.73 6.46
N THR A 358 4.39 -3.88 5.87
CA THR A 358 4.75 -3.04 4.72
C THR A 358 4.42 -1.60 5.06
N ALA A 359 5.37 -0.69 4.90
CA ALA A 359 5.17 0.75 5.03
C ALA A 359 5.40 1.42 3.68
N ALA A 360 4.53 2.37 3.31
CA ALA A 360 4.74 3.26 2.19
C ALA A 360 4.79 4.71 2.67
N LEU A 361 5.80 5.43 2.20
CA LEU A 361 6.11 6.80 2.57
C LEU A 361 6.37 7.61 1.30
N VAL A 362 5.87 8.84 1.26
CA VAL A 362 6.22 9.83 0.24
C VAL A 362 7.20 10.82 0.88
N PRO A 363 8.44 10.96 0.37
CA PRO A 363 9.37 11.95 0.88
C PRO A 363 8.76 13.36 0.83
N GLY A 364 8.85 14.09 1.95
CA GLY A 364 8.25 15.44 2.08
C GLY A 364 6.81 15.46 2.62
N GLU A 365 6.06 14.35 2.59
CA GLU A 365 4.67 14.32 3.09
C GLU A 365 4.60 13.76 4.52
N PRO A 366 3.89 14.40 5.47
CA PRO A 366 3.88 13.97 6.89
C PRO A 366 3.17 12.63 7.14
N GLY A 367 2.39 12.12 6.18
CA GLY A 367 1.66 10.86 6.31
C GLY A 367 2.49 9.64 5.92
N LEU A 368 2.09 8.47 6.44
CA LEU A 368 2.49 7.18 5.88
C LEU A 368 1.35 6.16 5.95
N VAL A 369 1.37 5.18 5.05
CA VAL A 369 0.39 4.08 5.05
C VAL A 369 1.11 2.80 5.42
N LEU A 370 0.53 2.03 6.34
CA LEU A 370 1.01 0.72 6.75
C LEU A 370 0.05 -0.36 6.31
N ARG A 371 0.61 -1.54 6.07
CA ARG A 371 -0.13 -2.77 5.87
C ARG A 371 0.49 -3.88 6.69
N LEU A 372 -0.33 -4.51 7.50
CA LEU A 372 0.01 -5.68 8.29
C LEU A 372 -0.60 -6.91 7.63
N ALA A 373 0.10 -8.03 7.61
CA ALA A 373 -0.41 -9.28 7.05
C ALA A 373 0.03 -10.49 7.87
N SER A 374 -0.89 -11.43 8.09
CA SER A 374 -0.63 -12.72 8.73
C SER A 374 -1.68 -13.74 8.31
N THR A 375 -1.38 -15.02 8.48
CA THR A 375 -2.35 -16.12 8.31
C THR A 375 -3.33 -16.23 9.47
N SER A 376 -3.12 -15.47 10.55
CA SER A 376 -4.03 -15.40 11.70
C SER A 376 -4.60 -13.99 11.87
N GLU A 377 -5.91 -13.87 11.74
CA GLU A 377 -6.64 -12.62 11.97
C GLU A 377 -6.45 -12.06 13.36
N ALA A 378 -6.42 -12.93 14.37
CA ALA A 378 -6.19 -12.54 15.76
C ALA A 378 -4.82 -11.87 15.91
N VAL A 379 -3.79 -12.42 15.27
CA VAL A 379 -2.44 -11.85 15.29
C VAL A 379 -2.39 -10.50 14.57
N VAL A 380 -3.02 -10.37 13.39
CA VAL A 380 -3.08 -9.06 12.69
C VAL A 380 -3.86 -8.01 13.48
N ASN A 381 -4.98 -8.40 14.11
CA ASN A 381 -5.77 -7.48 14.93
C ASN A 381 -5.00 -7.03 16.18
N ALA A 382 -4.36 -7.94 16.90
CA ALA A 382 -3.53 -7.61 18.07
C ALA A 382 -2.38 -6.68 17.67
N ALA A 383 -1.75 -6.96 16.54
CA ALA A 383 -0.72 -6.11 15.94
C ALA A 383 -1.23 -4.70 15.60
N ALA A 384 -2.38 -4.59 14.95
CA ALA A 384 -3.00 -3.32 14.61
C ALA A 384 -3.37 -2.52 15.87
N LEU A 385 -3.98 -3.17 16.86
CA LEU A 385 -4.33 -2.56 18.15
C LEU A 385 -3.10 -2.03 18.88
N ARG A 386 -2.01 -2.82 18.90
CA ARG A 386 -0.74 -2.40 19.51
C ARG A 386 -0.18 -1.15 18.83
N LEU A 387 -0.18 -1.11 17.49
CA LEU A 387 0.25 0.10 16.77
C LEU A 387 -0.66 1.28 17.08
N THR A 388 -1.98 1.12 17.05
CA THR A 388 -2.90 2.22 17.37
C THR A 388 -2.70 2.76 18.79
N GLY A 389 -2.33 1.90 19.74
CA GLY A 389 -2.00 2.30 21.10
C GLY A 389 -0.69 3.07 21.25
N LEU A 390 0.24 2.95 20.28
CA LEU A 390 1.49 3.72 20.27
C LEU A 390 1.30 5.16 19.77
N GLY A 391 0.20 5.45 19.06
CA GLY A 391 -0.05 6.77 18.47
C GLY A 391 0.15 7.94 19.44
N PRO A 392 -0.53 7.95 20.62
CA PRO A 392 -0.40 9.03 21.60
C PRO A 392 1.04 9.23 22.11
N ALA A 393 1.80 8.15 22.30
CA ALA A 393 3.19 8.23 22.75
C ALA A 393 4.15 8.79 21.68
N LEU A 394 3.73 8.76 20.42
CA LEU A 394 4.50 9.23 19.27
C LEU A 394 4.00 10.60 18.76
N ASP A 395 3.02 11.21 19.43
CA ASP A 395 2.29 12.39 18.95
C ASP A 395 1.73 12.21 17.53
N MET A 396 1.24 10.99 17.25
CA MET A 396 0.72 10.59 15.94
C MET A 396 -0.66 9.98 16.05
N ARG A 397 -1.48 10.25 15.03
CA ARG A 397 -2.76 9.58 14.86
C ARG A 397 -2.59 8.37 13.97
N ILE A 398 -2.89 7.19 14.51
CA ILE A 398 -2.86 5.93 13.77
C ILE A 398 -4.29 5.44 13.63
N ASP A 399 -4.83 5.54 12.42
CA ASP A 399 -6.20 5.12 12.11
C ASP A 399 -6.20 3.80 11.35
N ARG A 400 -7.06 2.87 11.76
CA ARG A 400 -7.37 1.67 10.98
C ARG A 400 -8.26 2.01 9.79
N LEU A 401 -7.88 1.55 8.61
CA LEU A 401 -8.56 1.86 7.35
C LEU A 401 -9.68 0.86 7.04
N ASP A 402 -10.59 0.66 7.99
CA ASP A 402 -11.72 -0.26 7.80
C ASP A 402 -12.59 0.15 6.61
N GLY A 403 -12.92 -0.84 5.79
CA GLY A 403 -13.61 -0.71 4.51
C GLY A 403 -12.81 -0.01 3.41
N LEU A 404 -11.51 0.22 3.63
CA LEU A 404 -10.57 0.80 2.69
C LEU A 404 -9.26 -0.01 2.61
N HIS A 405 -9.32 -1.32 2.85
CA HIS A 405 -8.13 -2.16 2.88
C HIS A 405 -7.60 -2.47 1.48
N GLY A 406 -8.44 -2.52 0.45
CA GLY A 406 -8.01 -2.60 -0.94
C GLY A 406 -7.20 -1.37 -1.37
N PRO A 407 -7.73 -0.14 -1.19
CA PRO A 407 -6.97 1.08 -1.39
C PRO A 407 -5.69 1.17 -0.54
N ALA A 408 -5.73 0.75 0.73
CA ALA A 408 -4.53 0.65 1.58
C ALA A 408 -3.49 -0.34 1.03
N THR A 409 -3.96 -1.45 0.48
CA THR A 409 -3.11 -2.43 -0.20
C THR A 409 -2.44 -1.81 -1.41
N ALA A 410 -3.19 -1.16 -2.30
CA ALA A 410 -2.64 -0.46 -3.45
C ALA A 410 -1.63 0.63 -3.04
N ALA A 411 -1.97 1.44 -2.03
CA ALA A 411 -1.11 2.52 -1.53
C ALA A 411 0.21 2.02 -0.94
N THR A 412 0.24 0.82 -0.37
CA THR A 412 1.46 0.22 0.22
C THR A 412 2.32 -0.58 -0.76
N LEU A 413 1.91 -0.68 -2.03
CA LEU A 413 2.74 -1.29 -3.07
C LEU A 413 3.61 -0.22 -3.75
N PRO A 414 4.71 -0.62 -4.42
CA PRO A 414 5.54 0.28 -5.23
C PRO A 414 4.86 0.68 -6.55
N ILE A 415 3.53 0.70 -6.55
CA ILE A 415 2.62 1.23 -7.58
C ILE A 415 1.59 2.19 -6.96
N GLY A 416 1.64 2.45 -5.64
CA GLY A 416 0.68 3.23 -4.88
C GLY A 416 0.69 4.73 -5.17
N GLY A 417 0.88 5.59 -4.18
CA GLY A 417 1.30 6.99 -4.38
C GLY A 417 0.21 8.05 -4.54
N ASN A 418 -1.06 7.67 -4.58
CA ASN A 418 -2.14 8.61 -4.26
C ASN A 418 -2.35 8.60 -2.73
N PRO A 419 -2.33 9.75 -2.05
CA PRO A 419 -2.71 9.82 -0.65
C PRO A 419 -4.16 9.36 -0.50
N LEU A 420 -4.40 8.47 0.48
CA LEU A 420 -5.73 7.94 0.82
C LEU A 420 -6.57 8.92 1.62
#